data_AF-A0AAU5CY78-F1
#
_entry.id   AF-A0AAU5CY78-F1
#
_cell.length_a   1.000
_cell.length_b   1.000
_cell.length_c   1.000
_cell.angle_alpha   90.00
_cell.angle_beta   90.00
_cell.angle_gamma   90.00
#
_symmetry.space_group_name_H-M   'P 1'
#
loop_
_entity.id
_entity.type
_entity.pdbx_description
1 polymer ?
#
loop_
_entity_poly.entity_id
_entity_poly.type
_entity_poly.pdbx_seq_one_letter_code
_entity_poly.pdbx_strand_id
1 'polypeptide(L)'
;MDLESFLELESLPDDVVAAIEVRDRWRRASAGGGLEFLVTDIARWTPGGTVRVAFLDGDDQLHADIAAATAQITDSCNLTLDFGHDEATGTFRRWTTADTAYAAEIRVSFDLGGFFSLVGTDSTDRIIGAGGGQVGGNPGQRSLNLGGFAVNKPPTWQGTVRHEFLHALGFHHSHQNMRGTCEGEFRWDDDAGYVPTQNDRGVFVADAQGKQPGIYTFLAGAPNNWSRATVNHNLRTENDPDVVAGPFDSRSVMLYRFPLFFYKSSPSSCAPSGNGQSLSDGDKRGLRLLYPHTADELAVLQGRAGAVLESLGAGPEGTPGSNGGSLADAYRSRVGELAAAQAGG
;
A
#
# COMPACT_ATOMS: atom_id res chain seq x y z
N MET A 1 24.54 -0.38 21.29
CA MET A 1 24.06 -1.19 20.16
C MET A 1 23.63 -0.17 19.14
N ASP A 2 24.46 0.06 18.12
CA ASP A 2 24.30 1.16 17.17
C ASP A 2 22.99 1.02 16.41
N LEU A 3 22.01 1.82 16.82
CA LEU A 3 20.75 2.07 16.11
C LEU A 3 20.90 3.29 15.19
N GLU A 4 22.07 3.48 14.57
CA GLU A 4 22.15 4.28 13.34
C GLU A 4 21.69 3.40 12.18
N SER A 5 20.44 2.92 12.28
CA SER A 5 19.78 2.13 11.27
C SER A 5 19.52 3.03 10.06
N PHE A 6 20.00 2.61 8.89
CA PHE A 6 19.49 3.08 7.60
C PHE A 6 17.97 2.94 7.60
N LEU A 7 17.26 4.05 7.81
CA LEU A 7 15.80 4.10 7.68
C LEU A 7 15.51 4.39 6.21
N GLU A 8 15.35 3.36 5.42
CA GLU A 8 14.76 3.46 4.07
C GLU A 8 13.25 3.33 4.22
N LEU A 9 12.53 4.41 3.89
CA LEU A 9 11.07 4.43 3.89
C LEU A 9 10.57 4.10 2.48
N GLU A 10 9.37 3.53 2.40
CA GLU A 10 8.78 3.21 1.10
C GLU A 10 8.44 4.50 0.33
N SER A 11 8.60 4.43 -0.99
CA SER A 11 8.09 5.46 -1.89
C SER A 11 7.80 4.81 -3.22
N LEU A 12 6.64 5.11 -3.78
CA LEU A 12 6.42 4.87 -5.20
C LEU A 12 7.29 5.86 -6.02
N PRO A 13 7.68 5.49 -7.25
CA PRO A 13 8.31 6.42 -8.18
C PRO A 13 7.43 7.65 -8.47
N ASP A 14 8.03 8.83 -8.66
CA ASP A 14 7.31 10.10 -8.85
C ASP A 14 6.30 10.08 -10.02
N ASP A 15 6.62 9.39 -11.11
CA ASP A 15 5.75 9.26 -12.28
C ASP A 15 4.50 8.40 -11.98
N VAL A 16 4.65 7.39 -11.12
CA VAL A 16 3.56 6.56 -10.63
C VAL A 16 2.65 7.35 -9.69
N VAL A 17 3.24 8.11 -8.76
CA VAL A 17 2.49 9.00 -7.85
C VAL A 17 1.67 10.01 -8.64
N ALA A 18 2.27 10.65 -9.64
CA ALA A 18 1.57 11.60 -10.50
C ALA A 18 0.39 10.96 -11.25
N ALA A 19 0.54 9.71 -11.73
CA ALA A 19 -0.55 8.98 -12.38
C ALA A 19 -1.70 8.65 -11.42
N ILE A 20 -1.39 8.26 -10.19
CA ILE A 20 -2.36 8.02 -9.11
C ILE A 20 -3.13 9.31 -8.81
N GLU A 21 -2.45 10.45 -8.65
CA GLU A 21 -3.11 11.73 -8.39
C GLU A 21 -4.07 12.15 -9.51
N VAL A 22 -3.69 11.93 -10.78
CA VAL A 22 -4.56 12.21 -11.94
C VAL A 22 -5.83 11.36 -11.87
N ARG A 23 -5.69 10.06 -11.61
CA ARG A 23 -6.81 9.14 -11.44
C ARG A 23 -7.71 9.56 -10.28
N ASP A 24 -7.15 9.89 -9.12
CA ASP A 24 -7.93 10.23 -7.93
C ASP A 24 -8.66 11.57 -8.09
N ARG A 25 -8.05 12.56 -8.76
CA ARG A 25 -8.75 13.78 -9.18
C ARG A 25 -9.94 13.46 -10.08
N TRP A 26 -9.79 12.54 -11.03
CA TRP A 26 -10.88 12.12 -11.91
C TRP A 26 -11.99 11.38 -11.14
N ARG A 27 -11.63 10.48 -10.22
CA ARG A 27 -12.57 9.75 -9.35
C ARG A 27 -13.42 10.73 -8.53
N ARG A 28 -12.77 11.68 -7.84
CA ARG A 28 -13.46 12.72 -7.06
C ARG A 28 -14.37 13.61 -7.90
N ALA A 29 -13.92 14.00 -9.10
CA ALA A 29 -14.73 14.80 -10.02
C ALA A 29 -15.96 14.05 -10.55
N SER A 30 -15.86 12.72 -10.69
CA SER A 30 -16.93 11.86 -11.21
C SER A 30 -17.95 11.44 -10.12
N ALA A 31 -17.58 11.53 -8.84
CA ALA A 31 -18.38 11.09 -7.69
C ALA A 31 -19.28 12.19 -7.07
N GLY A 32 -19.75 13.17 -7.86
CA GLY A 32 -20.59 14.26 -7.34
C GLY A 32 -21.82 13.76 -6.58
N GLY A 33 -22.03 14.25 -5.34
CA GLY A 33 -23.27 14.03 -4.58
C GLY A 33 -23.24 13.02 -3.42
N GLY A 34 -22.14 12.91 -2.67
CA GLY A 34 -22.09 12.11 -1.43
C GLY A 34 -21.60 10.67 -1.60
N LEU A 35 -20.90 10.39 -2.69
CA LEU A 35 -20.30 9.09 -3.03
C LEU A 35 -18.81 8.99 -2.61
N GLU A 36 -18.36 9.74 -1.61
CA GLU A 36 -16.97 9.67 -1.11
C GLU A 36 -16.64 8.25 -0.60
N PHE A 37 -17.59 7.57 0.04
CA PHE A 37 -17.43 6.22 0.63
C PHE A 37 -17.08 5.07 -0.36
N LEU A 38 -16.87 5.37 -1.64
CA LEU A 38 -16.71 4.39 -2.70
C LEU A 38 -15.29 3.93 -2.96
N VAL A 39 -14.26 4.78 -2.89
CA VAL A 39 -12.97 4.50 -3.55
C VAL A 39 -12.26 3.25 -3.00
N THR A 40 -12.34 2.98 -1.69
CA THR A 40 -11.80 1.77 -1.07
C THR A 40 -12.55 0.48 -1.47
N ASP A 41 -13.85 0.56 -1.74
CA ASP A 41 -14.64 -0.61 -2.16
C ASP A 41 -14.30 -1.07 -3.58
N ILE A 42 -13.79 -0.19 -4.45
CA ILE A 42 -13.31 -0.56 -5.80
C ILE A 42 -11.84 -0.94 -5.79
N ALA A 43 -11.04 -0.32 -4.92
CA ALA A 43 -9.61 -0.60 -4.82
C ALA A 43 -9.31 -2.00 -4.28
N ARG A 44 -10.26 -2.69 -3.65
CA ARG A 44 -10.04 -4.04 -3.09
C ARG A 44 -10.27 -5.18 -4.08
N TRP A 45 -9.71 -6.34 -3.76
CA TRP A 45 -10.01 -7.58 -4.48
C TRP A 45 -11.43 -8.08 -4.16
N THR A 46 -11.94 -9.00 -4.96
CA THR A 46 -13.25 -9.62 -4.71
C THR A 46 -13.14 -10.54 -3.48
N PRO A 47 -13.94 -10.35 -2.42
CA PRO A 47 -13.98 -11.28 -1.30
C PRO A 47 -14.32 -12.71 -1.74
N GLY A 48 -13.67 -13.69 -1.15
CA GLY A 48 -13.71 -15.10 -1.55
C GLY A 48 -12.90 -15.42 -2.80
N GLY A 49 -12.35 -14.41 -3.48
CA GLY A 49 -11.58 -14.58 -4.70
C GLY A 49 -10.15 -15.08 -4.47
N THR A 50 -9.54 -15.48 -5.57
CA THR A 50 -8.12 -15.81 -5.65
C THR A 50 -7.38 -14.72 -6.40
N VAL A 51 -6.34 -14.16 -5.78
CA VAL A 51 -5.43 -13.18 -6.38
C VAL A 51 -4.12 -13.89 -6.69
N ARG A 52 -3.73 -13.91 -7.97
CA ARG A 52 -2.49 -14.58 -8.38
C ARG A 52 -1.32 -13.67 -8.08
N VAL A 53 -0.21 -14.28 -7.68
CA VAL A 53 1.07 -13.62 -7.40
C VAL A 53 2.14 -14.25 -8.27
N ALA A 54 2.97 -13.44 -8.92
CA ALA A 54 4.13 -13.92 -9.68
C ALA A 54 5.39 -13.13 -9.32
N PHE A 55 6.55 -13.75 -9.52
CA PHE A 55 7.87 -13.18 -9.22
C PHE A 55 8.69 -12.91 -10.49
N LEU A 56 9.38 -11.77 -10.54
CA LEU A 56 10.25 -11.36 -11.66
C LEU A 56 11.63 -12.01 -11.58
N ASP A 57 12.19 -12.04 -10.38
CA ASP A 57 13.56 -12.42 -10.01
C ASP A 57 13.56 -13.16 -8.66
N GLY A 58 14.71 -13.35 -8.02
CA GLY A 58 14.86 -14.14 -6.78
C GLY A 58 14.81 -15.67 -7.00
N ASP A 59 15.24 -16.44 -6.00
CA ASP A 59 15.20 -17.91 -6.01
C ASP A 59 13.91 -18.46 -5.39
N ASP A 60 13.62 -19.74 -5.63
CA ASP A 60 12.39 -20.38 -5.15
C ASP A 60 12.30 -20.44 -3.62
N GLN A 61 13.45 -20.45 -2.93
CA GLN A 61 13.46 -20.39 -1.45
C GLN A 61 12.96 -19.04 -0.95
N LEU A 62 13.38 -17.94 -1.57
CA LEU A 62 12.88 -16.60 -1.27
C LEU A 62 11.37 -16.50 -1.56
N HIS A 63 10.90 -17.08 -2.67
CA HIS A 63 9.47 -17.10 -3.00
C HIS A 63 8.65 -17.90 -1.99
N ALA A 64 9.15 -19.07 -1.57
CA ALA A 64 8.54 -19.88 -0.52
C ALA A 64 8.48 -19.13 0.82
N ASP A 65 9.55 -18.43 1.18
CA ASP A 65 9.62 -17.62 2.40
C ASP A 65 8.60 -16.47 2.39
N ILE A 66 8.42 -15.81 1.24
CA ILE A 66 7.42 -14.75 1.05
C ILE A 66 6.01 -15.34 1.16
N ALA A 67 5.72 -16.43 0.44
CA ALA A 67 4.42 -17.11 0.50
C ALA A 67 4.07 -17.50 1.95
N ALA A 68 5.02 -18.11 2.68
CA ALA A 68 4.84 -18.48 4.09
C ALA A 68 4.63 -17.26 5.00
N ALA A 69 5.31 -16.14 4.74
CA ALA A 69 5.12 -14.92 5.53
C ALA A 69 3.69 -14.36 5.38
N THR A 70 3.11 -14.46 4.18
CA THR A 70 1.74 -13.97 3.89
C THR A 70 0.61 -14.80 4.47
N ALA A 71 0.87 -16.03 4.97
CA ALA A 71 -0.17 -16.90 5.53
C ALA A 71 -1.03 -16.22 6.62
N GLN A 72 -0.43 -15.38 7.48
CA GLN A 72 -1.18 -14.63 8.50
C GLN A 72 -2.28 -13.72 7.92
N ILE A 73 -2.07 -13.22 6.70
CA ILE A 73 -3.03 -12.36 5.99
C ILE A 73 -4.21 -13.21 5.53
N THR A 74 -3.94 -14.29 4.77
CA THR A 74 -4.98 -15.17 4.22
C THR A 74 -5.73 -15.95 5.31
N ASP A 75 -5.09 -16.27 6.44
CA ASP A 75 -5.74 -16.87 7.61
C ASP A 75 -6.74 -15.93 8.29
N SER A 76 -6.61 -14.62 8.05
CA SER A 76 -7.40 -13.59 8.73
C SER A 76 -8.49 -12.98 7.84
N CYS A 77 -8.66 -13.44 6.60
CA CYS A 77 -9.52 -12.78 5.64
C CYS A 77 -10.08 -13.73 4.58
N ASN A 78 -11.21 -13.39 3.97
CA ASN A 78 -11.82 -14.17 2.91
C ASN A 78 -11.17 -13.83 1.56
N LEU A 79 -9.92 -14.23 1.37
CA LEU A 79 -9.18 -14.06 0.12
C LEU A 79 -8.05 -15.10 0.05
N THR A 80 -7.77 -15.62 -1.15
CA THR A 80 -6.64 -16.52 -1.40
C THR A 80 -5.54 -15.81 -2.18
N LEU A 81 -4.28 -15.99 -1.78
CA LEU A 81 -3.11 -15.62 -2.57
C LEU A 81 -2.56 -16.87 -3.27
N ASP A 82 -2.64 -16.93 -4.59
CA ASP A 82 -2.10 -18.03 -5.40
C ASP A 82 -0.74 -17.68 -5.99
N PHE A 83 0.32 -18.19 -5.37
CA PHE A 83 1.70 -18.02 -5.84
C PHE A 83 2.09 -18.98 -6.98
N GLY A 84 1.19 -19.87 -7.41
CA GLY A 84 1.44 -20.89 -8.42
C GLY A 84 2.58 -21.83 -8.06
N HIS A 85 2.64 -22.26 -6.79
CA HIS A 85 3.65 -23.21 -6.31
C HIS A 85 3.41 -24.60 -6.92
N ASP A 86 4.43 -25.13 -7.58
CA ASP A 86 4.46 -26.50 -8.11
C ASP A 86 5.22 -27.40 -7.13
N GLU A 87 4.50 -28.28 -6.42
CA GLU A 87 5.10 -29.15 -5.39
C GLU A 87 6.12 -30.15 -5.95
N ALA A 88 6.04 -30.52 -7.24
CA ALA A 88 6.94 -31.50 -7.83
C ALA A 88 8.30 -30.87 -8.16
N THR A 89 8.31 -29.59 -8.53
CA THR A 89 9.52 -28.86 -8.91
C THR A 89 10.02 -27.90 -7.83
N GLY A 90 9.17 -27.54 -6.86
CA GLY A 90 9.41 -26.52 -5.87
C GLY A 90 9.37 -25.09 -6.42
N THR A 91 8.93 -24.91 -7.67
CA THR A 91 8.97 -23.61 -8.35
C THR A 91 7.71 -22.79 -8.14
N PHE A 92 7.81 -21.48 -8.36
CA PHE A 92 6.71 -20.53 -8.23
C PHE A 92 6.38 -19.83 -9.56
N ARG A 93 5.19 -19.24 -9.64
CA ARG A 93 4.75 -18.49 -10.83
C ARG A 93 5.71 -17.34 -11.15
N ARG A 94 6.09 -17.25 -12.42
CA ARG A 94 7.02 -16.24 -12.95
C ARG A 94 6.31 -15.25 -13.86
N TRP A 95 6.85 -14.04 -13.95
CA TRP A 95 6.47 -13.03 -14.94
C TRP A 95 7.72 -12.35 -15.50
N THR A 96 7.58 -11.66 -16.64
CA THR A 96 8.70 -10.93 -17.27
C THR A 96 8.30 -9.52 -17.69
N THR A 97 9.28 -8.61 -17.82
CA THR A 97 9.03 -7.26 -18.35
C THR A 97 8.60 -7.24 -19.82
N ALA A 98 8.65 -8.39 -20.52
CA ALA A 98 8.16 -8.55 -21.89
C ALA A 98 6.70 -9.04 -21.96
N ASP A 99 6.07 -9.35 -20.82
CA ASP A 99 4.72 -9.87 -20.78
C ASP A 99 3.71 -8.85 -21.32
N THR A 100 2.90 -9.25 -22.30
CA THR A 100 1.81 -8.43 -22.86
C THR A 100 0.44 -8.81 -22.29
N ALA A 101 0.38 -9.88 -21.50
CA ALA A 101 -0.77 -10.33 -20.73
C ALA A 101 -0.37 -10.54 -19.26
N TYR A 102 -1.31 -10.39 -18.32
CA TYR A 102 -1.00 -10.57 -16.90
C TYR A 102 -0.69 -12.04 -16.58
N ALA A 103 0.56 -12.32 -16.21
CA ALA A 103 0.93 -13.57 -15.55
C ALA A 103 0.21 -13.71 -14.19
N ALA A 104 0.05 -12.58 -13.49
CA ALA A 104 -0.57 -12.47 -12.17
C ALA A 104 -1.12 -11.05 -11.92
N GLU A 105 -2.11 -10.95 -11.02
CA GLU A 105 -2.63 -9.68 -10.52
C GLU A 105 -1.56 -8.91 -9.74
N ILE A 106 -0.82 -9.58 -8.85
CA ILE A 106 0.32 -9.01 -8.10
C ILE A 106 1.63 -9.48 -8.73
N ARG A 107 2.50 -8.53 -9.10
CA ARG A 107 3.75 -8.78 -9.82
C ARG A 107 4.91 -8.26 -8.99
N VAL A 108 5.54 -9.20 -8.29
CA VAL A 108 6.60 -8.96 -7.30
C VAL A 108 7.96 -8.90 -7.97
N SER A 109 8.79 -7.94 -7.55
CA SER A 109 10.22 -7.87 -7.91
C SER A 109 11.11 -7.60 -6.70
N PHE A 110 12.41 -7.81 -6.87
CA PHE A 110 13.45 -7.49 -5.89
C PHE A 110 14.54 -6.56 -6.46
N ASP A 111 14.38 -6.12 -7.72
CA ASP A 111 15.41 -5.51 -8.55
C ASP A 111 15.42 -3.97 -8.54
N LEU A 112 14.43 -3.33 -7.89
CA LEU A 112 14.44 -1.88 -7.64
C LEU A 112 14.82 -1.56 -6.20
N GLY A 113 15.27 -0.32 -5.96
CA GLY A 113 15.50 0.19 -4.61
C GLY A 113 14.19 0.39 -3.84
N GLY A 114 14.27 0.40 -2.51
CA GLY A 114 13.13 0.56 -1.62
C GLY A 114 12.15 -0.62 -1.60
N PHE A 115 11.16 -0.49 -0.73
CA PHE A 115 9.98 -1.34 -0.65
C PHE A 115 8.80 -0.53 -1.15
N PHE A 116 7.85 -1.13 -1.86
CA PHE A 116 6.57 -0.48 -2.17
C PHE A 116 5.57 -1.48 -2.73
N SER A 117 4.29 -1.13 -2.68
CA SER A 117 3.23 -1.78 -3.44
C SER A 117 2.18 -0.80 -3.93
N LEU A 118 1.64 -1.07 -5.13
CA LEU A 118 0.39 -0.46 -5.58
C LEU A 118 -0.77 -0.96 -4.71
N VAL A 119 -1.73 -0.08 -4.43
CA VAL A 119 -2.79 -0.36 -3.47
C VAL A 119 -3.91 -1.17 -4.12
N GLY A 120 -4.04 -2.43 -3.74
CA GLY A 120 -5.13 -3.29 -4.21
C GLY A 120 -5.18 -3.45 -5.74
N THR A 121 -6.34 -3.19 -6.35
CA THR A 121 -6.57 -3.33 -7.79
C THR A 121 -5.84 -2.31 -8.65
N ASP A 122 -5.18 -1.32 -8.05
CA ASP A 122 -4.23 -0.45 -8.74
C ASP A 122 -3.15 -1.28 -9.45
N SER A 123 -2.85 -2.44 -8.89
CA SER A 123 -1.98 -3.46 -9.48
C SER A 123 -2.42 -3.93 -10.88
N THR A 124 -3.65 -3.69 -11.31
CA THR A 124 -4.15 -4.02 -12.66
C THR A 124 -4.82 -2.84 -13.35
N ASP A 125 -4.71 -1.63 -12.81
CA ASP A 125 -5.22 -0.41 -13.42
C ASP A 125 -4.22 0.14 -14.44
N ARG A 126 -4.53 0.00 -15.72
CA ARG A 126 -3.66 0.42 -16.83
C ARG A 126 -3.40 1.93 -16.91
N ILE A 127 -4.15 2.74 -16.15
CA ILE A 127 -3.87 4.18 -16.00
C ILE A 127 -2.59 4.39 -15.21
N ILE A 128 -2.28 3.51 -14.27
CA ILE A 128 -1.16 3.65 -13.34
C ILE A 128 0.11 3.15 -14.02
N GLY A 129 1.12 4.02 -14.07
CA GLY A 129 2.40 3.73 -14.73
C GLY A 129 2.24 3.65 -16.25
N ALA A 130 2.20 4.82 -16.90
CA ALA A 130 2.02 4.97 -18.35
C ALA A 130 2.83 3.94 -19.16
N GLY A 131 2.27 3.44 -20.26
CA GLY A 131 2.78 2.30 -21.04
C GLY A 131 4.24 2.48 -21.48
N GLY A 132 5.17 1.97 -20.66
CA GLY A 132 6.61 2.13 -20.82
C GLY A 132 7.39 2.29 -19.50
N GLY A 133 6.73 2.65 -18.39
CA GLY A 133 7.35 2.72 -17.06
C GLY A 133 7.67 1.34 -16.45
N GLN A 134 8.59 1.29 -15.48
CA GLN A 134 9.00 0.03 -14.82
C GLN A 134 8.00 -0.47 -13.76
N VAL A 135 7.19 0.44 -13.22
CA VAL A 135 6.24 0.25 -12.14
C VAL A 135 4.87 0.73 -12.62
N GLY A 136 3.82 -0.03 -12.34
CA GLY A 136 2.48 0.30 -12.81
C GLY A 136 1.53 -0.88 -12.90
N GLY A 137 0.31 -0.60 -13.34
CA GLY A 137 -0.76 -1.57 -13.46
C GLY A 137 -0.79 -2.31 -14.79
N ASN A 138 0.09 -2.04 -15.77
CA ASN A 138 0.13 -2.78 -17.04
C ASN A 138 0.85 -4.14 -16.91
N PRO A 139 0.59 -5.10 -17.83
CA PRO A 139 1.43 -6.29 -17.98
C PRO A 139 2.90 -5.90 -18.16
N GLY A 140 3.81 -6.68 -17.58
CA GLY A 140 5.25 -6.41 -17.65
C GLY A 140 5.76 -5.28 -16.73
N GLN A 141 4.89 -4.70 -15.89
CA GLN A 141 5.29 -3.71 -14.88
C GLN A 141 5.23 -4.29 -13.46
N ARG A 142 6.08 -3.78 -12.58
CA ARG A 142 6.09 -4.16 -11.16
C ARG A 142 4.91 -3.50 -10.47
N SER A 143 4.20 -4.27 -9.65
CA SER A 143 3.18 -3.69 -8.76
C SER A 143 3.53 -3.84 -7.29
N LEU A 144 4.57 -4.61 -6.96
CA LEU A 144 5.14 -4.73 -5.63
C LEU A 144 6.65 -4.94 -5.76
N ASN A 145 7.45 -4.22 -4.98
CA ASN A 145 8.90 -4.39 -4.94
C ASN A 145 9.37 -4.60 -3.50
N LEU A 146 10.21 -5.62 -3.30
CA LEU A 146 10.89 -5.91 -2.05
C LEU A 146 12.40 -5.77 -2.26
N GLY A 147 12.86 -4.53 -2.42
CA GLY A 147 14.21 -4.21 -2.91
C GLY A 147 15.32 -4.91 -2.14
N GLY A 148 16.23 -5.55 -2.87
CA GLY A 148 17.43 -6.19 -2.32
C GLY A 148 17.21 -7.54 -1.63
N PHE A 149 15.96 -8.03 -1.52
CA PHE A 149 15.67 -9.32 -0.87
C PHE A 149 16.31 -10.52 -1.57
N ALA A 150 16.52 -10.43 -2.88
CA ALA A 150 17.24 -11.44 -3.66
C ALA A 150 18.72 -11.59 -3.25
N VAL A 151 19.29 -10.59 -2.58
CA VAL A 151 20.68 -10.61 -2.10
C VAL A 151 20.73 -10.84 -0.59
N ASN A 152 19.93 -10.11 0.18
CA ASN A 152 19.88 -10.24 1.63
C ASN A 152 18.53 -9.80 2.19
N LYS A 153 17.91 -10.66 3.00
CA LYS A 153 16.68 -10.33 3.73
C LYS A 153 17.02 -9.50 4.98
N PRO A 154 16.38 -8.33 5.19
CA PRO A 154 16.60 -7.55 6.41
C PRO A 154 16.11 -8.30 7.67
N PRO A 155 16.57 -7.95 8.88
CA PRO A 155 16.17 -8.65 10.11
C PRO A 155 14.65 -8.73 10.35
N THR A 156 13.88 -7.74 9.87
CA THR A 156 12.41 -7.67 10.00
C THR A 156 11.68 -8.01 8.69
N TRP A 157 12.33 -8.75 7.78
CA TRP A 157 11.82 -8.99 6.42
C TRP A 157 10.38 -9.50 6.37
N GLN A 158 9.95 -10.35 7.31
CA GLN A 158 8.59 -10.87 7.33
C GLN A 158 7.54 -9.78 7.57
N GLY A 159 7.89 -8.78 8.38
CA GLY A 159 7.07 -7.60 8.61
C GLY A 159 6.94 -6.75 7.35
N THR A 160 8.05 -6.51 6.66
CA THR A 160 8.07 -5.80 5.36
C THR A 160 7.22 -6.54 4.33
N VAL A 161 7.34 -7.86 4.19
CA VAL A 161 6.47 -8.65 3.29
C VAL A 161 5.00 -8.45 3.64
N ARG A 162 4.63 -8.56 4.92
CA ARG A 162 3.24 -8.39 5.34
C ARG A 162 2.73 -6.96 5.10
N HIS A 163 3.59 -5.96 5.30
CA HIS A 163 3.30 -4.55 5.04
C HIS A 163 2.95 -4.33 3.56
N GLU A 164 3.87 -4.72 2.66
CA GLU A 164 3.67 -4.53 1.23
C GLU A 164 2.49 -5.35 0.69
N PHE A 165 2.26 -6.56 1.21
CA PHE A 165 1.10 -7.36 0.80
C PHE A 165 -0.22 -6.81 1.35
N LEU A 166 -0.24 -6.16 2.51
CA LEU A 166 -1.43 -5.46 2.99
C LEU A 166 -1.77 -4.28 2.07
N HIS A 167 -0.77 -3.52 1.58
CA HIS A 167 -0.98 -2.55 0.51
C HIS A 167 -1.55 -3.19 -0.75
N ALA A 168 -0.95 -4.28 -1.21
CA ALA A 168 -1.46 -5.04 -2.36
C ALA A 168 -2.89 -5.56 -2.17
N LEU A 169 -3.40 -5.61 -0.93
CA LEU A 169 -4.78 -5.95 -0.61
C LEU A 169 -5.71 -4.74 -0.37
N GLY A 170 -5.22 -3.52 -0.51
CA GLY A 170 -6.05 -2.30 -0.39
C GLY A 170 -5.88 -1.55 0.94
N PHE A 171 -4.89 -1.90 1.76
CA PHE A 171 -4.59 -1.12 2.96
C PHE A 171 -3.80 0.12 2.58
N HIS A 172 -4.08 1.22 3.27
CA HIS A 172 -3.24 2.41 3.31
C HIS A 172 -2.49 2.44 4.64
N HIS A 173 -1.46 3.28 4.74
CA HIS A 173 -0.67 3.31 5.96
C HIS A 173 -1.47 3.71 7.18
N SER A 174 -1.16 3.08 8.32
CA SER A 174 -1.77 3.42 9.60
C SER A 174 -1.42 4.84 10.08
N HIS A 175 -0.31 5.44 9.60
CA HIS A 175 -0.01 6.84 9.88
C HIS A 175 -0.79 7.83 8.99
N GLN A 176 -1.19 7.43 7.79
CA GLN A 176 -2.13 8.24 6.99
C GLN A 176 -3.52 8.26 7.64
N ASN A 177 -3.84 7.25 8.45
CA ASN A 177 -4.96 7.22 9.39
C ASN A 177 -4.72 7.96 10.72
N MET A 178 -3.75 8.88 10.81
CA MET A 178 -3.53 9.74 11.99
C MET A 178 -4.61 10.82 12.17
N ARG A 179 -5.88 10.47 11.99
CA ARG A 179 -6.97 11.26 12.55
C ARG A 179 -6.77 11.33 14.06
N GLY A 180 -6.39 12.50 14.57
CA GLY A 180 -6.19 12.75 16.00
C GLY A 180 -4.85 13.40 16.33
N THR A 181 -4.33 13.14 17.53
CA THR A 181 -3.23 13.90 18.15
C THR A 181 -1.83 13.51 17.68
N CYS A 182 -1.68 12.43 16.90
CA CYS A 182 -0.36 11.86 16.58
C CYS A 182 0.47 12.68 15.58
N GLU A 183 -0.15 13.38 14.62
CA GLU A 183 0.61 14.32 13.77
C GLU A 183 1.30 15.40 14.62
N GLY A 184 0.62 15.82 15.69
CA GLY A 184 1.13 16.76 16.68
C GLY A 184 2.30 16.23 17.51
N GLU A 185 2.50 14.91 17.59
CA GLU A 185 3.59 14.28 18.33
C GLU A 185 4.90 14.19 17.54
N PHE A 186 4.89 14.45 16.23
CA PHE A 186 6.09 14.38 15.39
C PHE A 186 6.92 15.66 15.38
N ARG A 187 8.25 15.50 15.43
CA ARG A 187 9.27 16.54 15.28
C ARG A 187 9.55 16.79 13.80
N TRP A 188 8.64 17.49 13.13
CA TRP A 188 8.74 17.79 11.70
C TRP A 188 9.98 18.62 11.35
N ASP A 189 10.21 19.68 12.12
CA ASP A 189 11.31 20.62 11.95
C ASP A 189 12.45 20.34 12.94
N ASP A 190 13.64 20.85 12.62
CA ASP A 190 14.84 20.68 13.44
C ASP A 190 14.72 21.30 14.84
N ASP A 191 15.56 20.84 15.77
CA ASP A 191 15.75 21.57 17.02
C ASP A 191 16.20 23.01 16.76
N ALA A 192 15.74 23.93 17.62
CA ALA A 192 16.05 25.35 17.47
C ALA A 192 17.57 25.59 17.44
N GLY A 193 18.07 26.07 16.30
CA GLY A 193 19.48 26.34 16.05
C GLY A 193 20.34 25.09 15.89
N TYR A 194 19.76 23.97 15.46
CA TYR A 194 20.48 22.81 14.94
C TYR A 194 21.38 23.23 13.77
N VAL A 195 22.60 22.67 13.72
CA VAL A 195 23.51 22.84 12.59
C VAL A 195 23.51 21.55 11.75
N PRO A 196 23.12 21.60 10.47
CA PRO A 196 23.07 20.41 9.61
C PRO A 196 24.40 19.64 9.64
N THR A 197 24.33 18.43 10.19
CA THR A 197 25.49 17.55 10.42
C THR A 197 25.18 16.18 9.86
N GLN A 198 26.08 15.63 9.05
CA GLN A 198 25.92 14.30 8.45
C GLN A 198 27.05 13.36 8.89
N ASN A 199 26.75 12.08 9.02
CA ASN A 199 27.76 11.03 9.17
C ASN A 199 28.37 10.66 7.80
N ASP A 200 29.38 9.77 7.79
CA ASP A 200 30.09 9.32 6.57
C ASP A 200 29.19 8.65 5.53
N ARG A 201 27.95 8.32 5.89
CA ARG A 201 26.95 7.68 5.02
C ARG A 201 25.96 8.70 4.43
N GLY A 202 26.12 9.99 4.73
CA GLY A 202 25.21 11.05 4.26
C GLY A 202 23.88 11.11 5.02
N VAL A 203 23.77 10.43 6.18
CA VAL A 203 22.59 10.50 7.06
C VAL A 203 22.76 11.72 7.97
N PHE A 204 21.71 12.55 8.11
CA PHE A 204 21.73 13.64 9.09
C PHE A 204 21.65 13.09 10.52
N VAL A 205 22.53 13.58 11.38
CA VAL A 205 22.71 13.15 12.77
C VAL A 205 22.72 14.36 13.70
N ALA A 206 22.75 14.10 15.01
CA ALA A 206 22.88 15.15 16.01
C ALA A 206 24.13 16.01 15.77
N ASP A 207 24.03 17.32 16.00
CA ASP A 207 25.18 18.22 15.91
C ASP A 207 26.10 18.09 17.14
N ALA A 208 27.21 18.84 17.14
CA ALA A 208 28.18 18.83 18.24
C ALA A 208 27.59 19.29 19.60
N GLN A 209 26.44 19.93 19.60
CA GLN A 209 25.70 20.37 20.80
C GLN A 209 24.59 19.39 21.18
N GLY A 210 24.44 18.27 20.45
CA GLY A 210 23.43 17.26 20.68
C GLY A 210 22.04 17.62 20.16
N LYS A 211 21.90 18.71 19.39
CA LYS A 211 20.62 19.08 18.76
C LYS A 211 20.35 18.14 17.59
N GLN A 212 19.10 17.76 17.43
CA GLN A 212 18.68 16.73 16.48
C GLN A 212 18.06 17.35 15.23
N PRO A 213 18.27 16.76 14.04
CA PRO A 213 17.46 17.09 12.87
C PRO A 213 15.99 16.70 13.12
N GLY A 214 15.10 17.42 12.46
CA GLY A 214 13.69 17.06 12.33
C GLY A 214 13.50 16.09 11.17
N ILE A 215 12.27 15.59 11.02
CA ILE A 215 11.89 14.62 9.99
C ILE A 215 12.24 15.12 8.59
N TYR A 216 11.97 16.40 8.28
CA TYR A 216 12.27 16.95 6.95
C TYR A 216 13.76 16.89 6.62
N THR A 217 14.62 17.32 7.53
CA THR A 217 16.06 17.32 7.33
C THR A 217 16.59 15.90 7.29
N PHE A 218 16.16 15.05 8.22
CA PHE A 218 16.60 13.66 8.27
C PHE A 218 16.30 12.91 6.96
N LEU A 219 15.07 13.01 6.44
CA LEU A 219 14.67 12.32 5.21
C LEU A 219 15.23 12.94 3.93
N ALA A 220 15.74 14.18 3.98
CA ALA A 220 16.49 14.77 2.88
C ALA A 220 17.90 14.17 2.72
N GLY A 221 18.40 13.47 3.74
CA GLY A 221 19.66 12.72 3.67
C GLY A 221 19.50 11.31 3.11
N ALA A 222 20.62 10.59 3.01
CA ALA A 222 20.61 9.19 2.59
C ALA A 222 19.85 8.29 3.60
N PRO A 223 19.23 7.18 3.16
CA PRO A 223 19.10 6.73 1.77
C PRO A 223 17.95 7.40 1.00
N ASN A 224 17.02 8.06 1.68
CA ASN A 224 15.75 8.49 1.08
C ASN A 224 15.93 9.65 0.10
N ASN A 225 16.72 10.66 0.46
CA ASN A 225 16.91 11.88 -0.34
C ASN A 225 15.57 12.55 -0.73
N TRP A 226 14.58 12.50 0.15
CA TRP A 226 13.24 13.00 -0.11
C TRP A 226 13.16 14.51 -0.05
N SER A 227 12.44 15.08 -1.01
CA SER A 227 12.04 16.49 -0.93
C SER A 227 11.02 16.70 0.18
N ARG A 228 10.89 17.95 0.67
CA ARG A 228 9.84 18.31 1.63
C ARG A 228 8.43 17.98 1.10
N ALA A 229 8.21 18.09 -0.21
CA ALA A 229 6.94 17.74 -0.84
C ALA A 229 6.67 16.23 -0.75
N THR A 230 7.67 15.41 -1.05
CA THR A 230 7.62 13.94 -0.90
C THR A 230 7.34 13.55 0.56
N VAL A 231 8.04 14.17 1.52
CA VAL A 231 7.79 13.93 2.96
C VAL A 231 6.36 14.30 3.33
N ASN A 232 5.85 15.43 2.83
CA ASN A 232 4.47 15.84 3.09
C ASN A 232 3.47 14.83 2.52
N HIS A 233 3.63 14.45 1.25
CA HIS A 233 2.73 13.50 0.60
C HIS A 233 2.72 12.14 1.31
N ASN A 234 3.89 11.61 1.67
CA ASN A 234 3.99 10.27 2.23
C ASN A 234 3.64 10.23 3.73
N LEU A 235 3.99 11.25 4.50
CA LEU A 235 3.94 11.20 5.97
C LEU A 235 2.88 12.10 6.64
N ARG A 236 2.39 13.15 5.97
CA ARG A 236 1.35 14.01 6.57
C ARG A 236 0.02 13.28 6.55
N THR A 237 -0.85 13.65 7.50
CA THR A 237 -2.22 13.15 7.52
C THR A 237 -2.98 13.72 6.34
N GLU A 238 -3.44 12.84 5.46
CA GLU A 238 -4.47 13.19 4.48
C GLU A 238 -5.83 13.00 5.14
N ASN A 239 -6.65 14.06 5.14
CA ASN A 239 -8.05 13.96 5.56
C ASN A 239 -8.85 13.31 4.42
N ASP A 240 -8.55 12.04 4.14
CA ASP A 240 -9.28 11.29 3.13
C ASP A 240 -10.46 10.56 3.81
N PRO A 241 -11.73 10.85 3.44
CA PRO A 241 -12.90 10.12 3.91
C PRO A 241 -12.91 8.63 3.50
N ASP A 242 -12.05 8.23 2.56
CA ASP A 242 -12.14 6.97 1.84
C ASP A 242 -11.27 5.86 2.45
N VAL A 243 -10.50 6.13 3.51
CA VAL A 243 -9.73 5.07 4.19
C VAL A 243 -10.63 4.30 5.16
N VAL A 244 -10.55 2.97 5.17
CA VAL A 244 -11.26 2.11 6.16
C VAL A 244 -10.74 2.45 7.55
N ALA A 245 -11.39 3.43 8.19
CA ALA A 245 -10.93 4.05 9.41
C ALA A 245 -11.21 3.15 10.62
N GLY A 246 -10.15 2.54 11.15
CA GLY A 246 -10.10 1.98 12.50
C GLY A 246 -9.48 2.97 13.49
N PRO A 247 -9.56 2.70 14.81
CA PRO A 247 -8.74 3.42 15.77
C PRO A 247 -7.25 3.21 15.47
N PHE A 248 -6.41 4.20 15.79
CA PHE A 248 -4.96 4.07 15.66
C PHE A 248 -4.44 2.81 16.39
N ASP A 249 -3.69 1.97 15.69
CA ASP A 249 -3.07 0.76 16.24
C ASP A 249 -1.55 0.88 16.24
N SER A 250 -0.97 1.18 17.41
CA SER A 250 0.49 1.28 17.58
C SER A 250 1.23 -0.04 17.43
N ARG A 251 0.52 -1.17 17.34
CA ARG A 251 1.11 -2.49 17.07
C ARG A 251 1.04 -2.90 15.61
N SER A 252 0.31 -2.16 14.78
CA SER A 252 0.11 -2.45 13.37
C SER A 252 1.43 -2.63 12.63
N VAL A 253 1.48 -3.62 11.73
CA VAL A 253 2.60 -3.76 10.80
C VAL A 253 2.60 -2.64 9.76
N MET A 254 1.46 -1.98 9.54
CA MET A 254 1.27 -0.82 8.64
C MET A 254 1.72 0.52 9.25
N LEU A 255 2.26 0.52 10.48
CA LEU A 255 2.78 1.72 11.12
C LEU A 255 4.28 1.86 10.86
N TYR A 256 4.70 3.00 10.32
CA TYR A 256 6.11 3.33 10.20
C TYR A 256 6.85 3.30 11.52
N ARG A 257 8.05 2.74 11.47
CA ARG A 257 8.95 2.64 12.61
C ARG A 257 10.00 3.73 12.55
N PHE A 258 9.62 4.89 13.07
CA PHE A 258 10.52 6.02 13.17
C PHE A 258 11.49 5.92 14.36
N PRO A 259 12.72 6.47 14.23
CA PRO A 259 13.62 6.67 15.35
C PRO A 259 12.96 7.42 16.51
N LEU A 260 13.37 7.14 17.75
CA LEU A 260 12.76 7.76 18.94
C LEU A 260 12.83 9.29 18.94
N PHE A 261 13.87 9.87 18.34
CA PHE A 261 14.01 11.32 18.26
C PHE A 261 13.02 11.96 17.26
N PHE A 262 12.27 11.20 16.47
CA PHE A 262 11.19 11.77 15.64
C PHE A 262 9.97 12.17 16.48
N TYR A 263 9.85 11.70 17.72
CA TYR A 263 8.73 12.01 18.59
C TYR A 263 9.09 13.14 19.57
N LYS A 264 8.10 13.96 19.90
CA LYS A 264 8.22 15.05 20.89
C LYS A 264 8.27 14.52 22.31
N SER A 265 7.64 13.38 22.59
CA SER A 265 7.64 12.72 23.91
C SER A 265 8.30 11.34 23.88
N SER A 266 8.82 10.91 25.02
CA SER A 266 9.39 9.57 25.21
C SER A 266 8.95 9.00 26.58
N PRO A 267 8.11 7.95 26.62
CA PRO A 267 7.50 7.27 25.47
C PRO A 267 6.44 8.16 24.79
N SER A 268 6.31 8.06 23.46
CA SER A 268 5.17 8.61 22.74
C SER A 268 4.08 7.56 22.58
N SER A 269 2.83 7.94 22.79
CA SER A 269 1.67 7.09 22.51
C SER A 269 1.52 6.77 21.02
N CYS A 270 2.20 7.53 20.16
CA CYS A 270 2.20 7.36 18.71
C CYS A 270 3.40 6.55 18.20
N ALA A 271 4.33 6.19 19.09
CA ALA A 271 5.45 5.33 18.74
C ALA A 271 4.98 3.87 18.61
N PRO A 272 5.55 3.10 17.66
CA PRO A 272 5.26 1.69 17.52
C PRO A 272 5.53 0.91 18.80
N SER A 273 4.56 0.12 19.22
CA SER A 273 4.66 -0.78 20.38
C SER A 273 4.68 -2.27 19.98
N GLY A 274 4.40 -2.59 18.71
CA GLY A 274 4.46 -3.95 18.18
C GLY A 274 5.88 -4.42 17.85
N ASN A 275 6.04 -5.71 17.51
CA ASN A 275 7.33 -6.29 17.10
C ASN A 275 7.74 -5.94 15.66
N GLY A 276 6.82 -5.39 14.86
CA GLY A 276 7.08 -5.02 13.46
C GLY A 276 7.22 -6.20 12.52
N GLN A 277 6.77 -7.38 12.95
CA GLN A 277 6.89 -8.61 12.19
C GLN A 277 5.54 -9.30 12.05
N SER A 278 4.74 -9.38 13.11
CA SER A 278 3.45 -10.08 13.11
C SER A 278 2.28 -9.12 12.87
N LEU A 279 1.20 -9.61 12.29
CA LEU A 279 -0.05 -8.85 12.23
C LEU A 279 -0.59 -8.61 13.64
N SER A 280 -0.94 -7.35 13.92
CA SER A 280 -1.68 -6.95 15.12
C SER A 280 -3.15 -7.39 15.04
N ASP A 281 -3.87 -7.31 16.16
CA ASP A 281 -5.31 -7.55 16.17
C ASP A 281 -6.08 -6.50 15.36
N GLY A 282 -5.57 -5.26 15.28
CA GLY A 282 -6.11 -4.21 14.42
C GLY A 282 -5.95 -4.53 12.95
N ASP A 283 -4.77 -5.01 12.53
CA ASP A 283 -4.52 -5.45 11.14
C ASP A 283 -5.49 -6.58 10.75
N LYS A 284 -5.61 -7.62 11.60
CA LYS A 284 -6.53 -8.74 11.38
C LYS A 284 -7.99 -8.32 11.39
N ARG A 285 -8.36 -7.31 12.18
CA ARG A 285 -9.71 -6.73 12.16
C ARG A 285 -9.95 -5.99 10.85
N GLY A 286 -9.01 -5.17 10.40
CA GLY A 286 -9.09 -4.48 9.11
C GLY A 286 -9.27 -5.47 7.96
N LEU A 287 -8.55 -6.59 8.01
CA LEU A 287 -8.62 -7.63 6.99
C LEU A 287 -10.00 -8.27 6.91
N ARG A 288 -10.61 -8.59 8.06
CA ARG A 288 -11.99 -9.11 8.13
C ARG A 288 -13.05 -8.11 7.66
N LEU A 289 -12.82 -6.82 7.88
CA LEU A 289 -13.72 -5.79 7.38
C LEU A 289 -13.62 -5.64 5.86
N LEU A 290 -12.40 -5.74 5.32
CA LEU A 290 -12.15 -5.60 3.89
C LEU A 290 -12.55 -6.87 3.10
N TYR A 291 -12.39 -8.05 3.71
CA TYR A 291 -12.69 -9.35 3.13
C TYR A 291 -13.44 -10.24 4.16
N PRO A 292 -14.74 -10.00 4.38
CA PRO A 292 -15.50 -10.74 5.38
C PRO A 292 -15.81 -12.18 4.92
N HIS A 293 -15.94 -13.06 5.90
CA HIS A 293 -16.31 -14.47 5.67
C HIS A 293 -17.81 -14.73 5.74
N THR A 294 -18.58 -13.88 6.41
CA THR A 294 -20.00 -14.16 6.67
C THR A 294 -20.90 -13.67 5.54
N ALA A 295 -21.94 -14.43 5.24
CA ALA A 295 -22.93 -14.08 4.22
C ALA A 295 -23.59 -12.72 4.50
N ASP A 296 -23.87 -12.40 5.76
CA ASP A 296 -24.50 -11.15 6.16
C ASP A 296 -23.59 -9.94 5.93
N GLU A 297 -22.31 -10.02 6.28
CA GLU A 297 -21.34 -8.96 6.03
C GLU A 297 -21.07 -8.79 4.53
N LEU A 298 -21.03 -9.90 3.79
CA LEU A 298 -20.95 -9.87 2.33
C LEU A 298 -22.18 -9.18 1.72
N ALA A 299 -23.39 -9.45 2.23
CA ALA A 299 -24.62 -8.80 1.78
C ALA A 299 -24.63 -7.29 2.03
N VAL A 300 -24.07 -6.82 3.15
CA VAL A 300 -23.92 -5.37 3.43
C VAL A 300 -23.01 -4.72 2.40
N LEU A 301 -21.88 -5.35 2.08
CA LEU A 301 -20.95 -4.85 1.05
C LEU A 301 -21.58 -4.86 -0.35
N GLN A 302 -22.38 -5.89 -0.66
CA GLN A 302 -23.13 -5.98 -1.91
C GLN A 302 -24.19 -4.89 -2.03
N GLY A 303 -24.95 -4.60 -0.96
CA GLY A 303 -25.94 -3.53 -0.96
C GLY A 303 -25.30 -2.15 -1.20
N ARG A 304 -24.11 -1.91 -0.63
CA ARG A 304 -23.31 -0.72 -0.91
C ARG A 304 -22.89 -0.67 -2.38
N ALA A 305 -22.30 -1.74 -2.91
CA ALA A 305 -21.89 -1.85 -4.31
C ALA A 305 -23.07 -1.69 -5.31
N GLY A 306 -24.27 -2.21 -4.98
CA GLY A 306 -25.47 -2.04 -5.79
C GLY A 306 -25.93 -0.58 -5.88
N ALA A 307 -25.98 0.12 -4.74
CA ALA A 307 -26.34 1.53 -4.70
C ALA A 307 -25.39 2.42 -5.54
N VAL A 308 -24.12 2.02 -5.62
CA VAL A 308 -23.13 2.66 -6.51
C VAL A 308 -23.52 2.52 -7.98
N LEU A 309 -23.79 1.29 -8.43
CA LEU A 309 -24.16 1.02 -9.82
C LEU A 309 -25.41 1.81 -10.23
N GLU A 310 -26.39 1.91 -9.34
CA GLU A 310 -27.60 2.71 -9.56
C GLU A 310 -27.28 4.19 -9.71
N SER A 311 -26.42 4.74 -8.85
CA SER A 311 -26.01 6.16 -8.94
C SER A 311 -25.24 6.49 -10.22
N LEU A 312 -24.41 5.57 -10.71
CA LEU A 312 -23.67 5.72 -11.96
C LEU A 312 -24.55 5.53 -13.20
N GLY A 313 -25.63 4.76 -13.08
CA GLY A 313 -26.64 4.58 -14.11
C GLY A 313 -27.64 5.73 -14.22
N ALA A 314 -27.73 6.61 -13.21
CA ALA A 314 -28.67 7.74 -13.16
C ALA A 314 -28.10 9.06 -13.74
N GLY A 315 -26.92 9.03 -14.38
CA GLY A 315 -26.41 10.17 -15.16
C GLY A 315 -27.32 10.48 -16.35
N PRO A 316 -27.39 11.75 -16.82
CA PRO A 316 -28.38 12.16 -17.81
C PRO A 316 -28.24 11.34 -19.08
N GLU A 317 -29.26 10.52 -19.35
CA GLU A 317 -29.44 9.86 -20.64
C GLU A 317 -29.41 10.91 -21.74
N GLY A 318 -28.46 10.78 -22.66
CA GLY A 318 -28.54 11.46 -23.95
C GLY A 318 -27.33 12.25 -24.41
N THR A 319 -26.16 11.61 -24.52
CA THR A 319 -25.22 11.96 -25.61
C THR A 319 -24.27 10.78 -25.89
N PRO A 320 -24.26 10.21 -27.12
CA PRO A 320 -23.22 9.29 -27.53
C PRO A 320 -21.86 10.02 -27.48
N GLY A 321 -21.01 9.63 -26.52
CA GLY A 321 -19.67 10.22 -26.32
C GLY A 321 -19.44 10.89 -24.95
N SER A 322 -20.46 11.07 -24.10
CA SER A 322 -20.30 11.67 -22.76
C SER A 322 -20.13 10.64 -21.61
N ASN A 323 -20.12 9.34 -21.92
CA ASN A 323 -20.07 8.25 -20.92
C ASN A 323 -18.64 7.89 -20.48
N GLY A 324 -17.85 8.87 -20.00
CA GLY A 324 -16.63 8.62 -19.20
C GLY A 324 -15.48 7.79 -19.82
N GLY A 325 -15.58 7.34 -21.07
CA GLY A 325 -14.57 6.50 -21.73
C GLY A 325 -14.47 5.08 -21.15
N SER A 326 -13.42 4.35 -21.52
CA SER A 326 -13.14 2.96 -21.09
C SER A 326 -13.05 2.77 -19.57
N LEU A 327 -12.85 3.85 -18.81
CA LEU A 327 -12.77 3.83 -17.35
C LEU A 327 -14.11 3.54 -16.68
N ALA A 328 -15.18 4.21 -17.13
CA ALA A 328 -16.50 4.03 -16.57
C ALA A 328 -17.02 2.60 -16.83
N ASP A 329 -16.61 1.98 -17.94
CA ASP A 329 -16.91 0.59 -18.27
C ASP A 329 -16.12 -0.38 -17.40
N ALA A 330 -14.81 -0.16 -17.20
CA ALA A 330 -13.98 -0.97 -16.31
C ALA A 330 -14.49 -0.93 -14.87
N TYR A 331 -14.92 0.26 -14.42
CA TYR A 331 -15.49 0.46 -13.10
C TYR A 331 -16.83 -0.25 -12.92
N ARG A 332 -17.76 -0.10 -13.89
CA ARG A 332 -19.04 -0.82 -13.87
C ARG A 332 -18.84 -2.33 -13.92
N SER A 333 -17.88 -2.81 -14.70
CA SER A 333 -17.51 -4.24 -14.73
C SER A 333 -17.07 -4.71 -13.34
N ARG A 334 -16.24 -3.93 -12.66
CA ARG A 334 -15.71 -4.30 -11.33
C ARG A 334 -16.79 -4.36 -10.26
N VAL A 335 -17.68 -3.37 -10.23
CA VAL A 335 -18.81 -3.37 -9.30
C VAL A 335 -19.79 -4.51 -9.64
N GLY A 336 -19.94 -4.82 -10.94
CA GLY A 336 -20.69 -5.98 -11.42
C GLY A 336 -20.08 -7.33 -10.97
N GLU A 337 -18.75 -7.48 -11.00
CA GLU A 337 -18.06 -8.68 -10.49
C GLU A 337 -18.27 -8.86 -8.97
N LEU A 338 -18.17 -7.77 -8.20
CA LEU A 338 -18.43 -7.77 -6.76
C LEU A 338 -19.89 -8.16 -6.46
N ALA A 339 -20.84 -7.71 -7.28
CA ALA A 339 -22.24 -8.11 -7.18
C ALA A 339 -22.45 -9.57 -7.62
N ALA A 340 -21.81 -10.04 -8.70
CA ALA A 340 -22.01 -11.36 -9.30
C ALA A 340 -21.35 -12.52 -8.53
N ALA A 341 -20.35 -12.25 -7.68
CA ALA A 341 -19.80 -13.23 -6.74
C ALA A 341 -20.89 -13.86 -5.81
N GLN A 342 -22.11 -13.31 -5.81
CA GLN A 342 -23.34 -13.89 -5.24
C GLN A 342 -23.76 -15.27 -5.78
N ALA A 343 -23.47 -15.61 -7.04
CA ALA A 343 -24.18 -16.72 -7.70
C ALA A 343 -23.49 -18.09 -7.62
N GLY A 344 -22.27 -18.16 -7.07
CA GLY A 344 -21.42 -19.36 -7.08
C GLY A 344 -21.06 -19.93 -5.70
N GLY A 345 -21.61 -19.35 -4.62
CA GLY A 345 -21.45 -19.82 -3.24
C GLY A 345 -22.69 -20.54 -2.73
#